data_AF-A0A972NF29-F1
#
_entry.id   AF-A0A972NF29-F1
#
_cell.length_a   1.000
_cell.length_b   1.000
_cell.length_c   1.000
_cell.angle_alpha   90.00
_cell.angle_beta   90.00
_cell.angle_gamma   90.00
#
_symmetry.space_group_name_H-M   'P 1'
#
loop_
_entity.id
_entity.type
_entity.pdbx_description
1 polymer ?
#
loop_
_entity_poly.entity_id
_entity_poly.type
_entity_poly.pdbx_seq_one_letter_code
_entity_poly.pdbx_strand_id
1 'polypeptide(L)'
;MKPYEVEVWGIAIDPINQSPIVVLKNKENPREVLPIWIGHPEASGIMMVLNGVDFIRPLTYDLIKNTLETLGVVVEKVEISDIREGTYYATIYLRTPEGEVKEVDSRPSDAINIALRTGAPIFVAPHVMDSSKVVVDEALTVQKEETNPAEPPSGEQKDENLKKWIENLKPEDFQKFGKEEN
;
A
#
# COMPACT_ATOMS: atom_id res chain seq x y z
N MET A 1 -0.67 -18.39 13.05
CA MET A 1 -0.41 -18.51 11.60
C MET A 1 0.67 -17.49 11.24
N LYS A 2 1.57 -17.79 10.30
CA LYS A 2 2.67 -16.87 9.93
C LYS A 2 2.11 -15.65 9.17
N PRO A 3 2.58 -14.41 9.41
CA PRO A 3 2.12 -13.26 8.65
C PRO A 3 2.52 -13.36 7.16
N TYR A 4 1.71 -12.75 6.30
CA TYR A 4 1.90 -12.71 4.85
C TYR A 4 2.90 -11.62 4.49
N GLU A 5 3.94 -11.94 3.71
CA GLU A 5 4.79 -10.91 3.12
C GLU A 5 4.10 -10.31 1.90
N VAL A 6 4.07 -8.99 1.81
CA VAL A 6 3.40 -8.26 0.74
C VAL A 6 4.34 -7.24 0.11
N GLU A 7 3.98 -6.79 -1.08
CA GLU A 7 4.61 -5.65 -1.74
C GLU A 7 3.57 -4.61 -2.16
N VAL A 8 4.00 -3.37 -2.31
CA VAL A 8 3.12 -2.32 -2.84
C VAL A 8 3.01 -2.53 -4.34
N TRP A 9 1.80 -2.89 -4.80
CA TRP A 9 1.53 -3.06 -6.23
C TRP A 9 1.34 -1.72 -6.92
N GLY A 10 0.64 -0.79 -6.26
CA GLY A 10 0.42 0.55 -6.76
C GLY A 10 -0.56 1.36 -5.91
N ILE A 11 -0.82 2.59 -6.34
CA ILE A 11 -1.88 3.45 -5.81
C ILE A 11 -2.98 3.54 -6.86
N ALA A 12 -4.20 3.13 -6.49
CA ALA A 12 -5.40 3.30 -7.29
C ALA A 12 -6.26 4.45 -6.71
N ILE A 13 -7.21 4.97 -7.49
CA ILE A 13 -8.14 6.01 -7.03
C ILE A 13 -9.55 5.44 -6.97
N ASP A 14 -10.17 5.56 -5.80
CA ASP A 14 -11.59 5.27 -5.63
C ASP A 14 -12.42 6.16 -6.57
N PRO A 15 -13.13 5.59 -7.56
CA PRO A 15 -13.82 6.38 -8.57
C PRO A 15 -15.00 7.16 -7.98
N ILE A 16 -15.50 6.80 -6.80
CA ILE A 16 -16.68 7.40 -6.16
C ILE A 16 -16.30 8.67 -5.40
N ASN A 17 -15.28 8.58 -4.54
CA ASN A 17 -14.92 9.67 -3.63
C ASN A 17 -13.53 10.28 -3.93
N GLN A 18 -12.85 9.80 -4.97
CA GLN A 18 -11.51 10.24 -5.39
C GLN A 18 -10.43 10.05 -4.31
N SER A 19 -10.66 9.18 -3.33
CA SER A 19 -9.67 8.88 -2.29
C SER A 19 -8.66 7.85 -2.81
N PRO A 20 -7.37 8.00 -2.47
CA PRO A 20 -6.36 7.06 -2.89
C PRO A 20 -6.41 5.77 -2.08
N ILE A 21 -6.16 4.66 -2.76
CA ILE A 21 -6.10 3.31 -2.23
C ILE A 21 -4.71 2.77 -2.51
N VAL A 22 -3.97 2.41 -1.47
CA VAL A 22 -2.76 1.59 -1.64
C VAL A 22 -3.17 0.14 -1.78
N VAL A 23 -2.67 -0.52 -2.83
CA VAL A 23 -2.95 -1.93 -3.09
C VAL A 23 -1.71 -2.74 -2.76
N LEU A 24 -1.82 -3.61 -1.77
CA LEU A 24 -0.75 -4.51 -1.34
C LEU A 24 -0.97 -5.89 -1.92
N LYS A 25 0.04 -6.45 -2.58
CA LYS A 25 -0.03 -7.75 -3.24
C LYS A 25 0.70 -8.81 -2.43
N ASN A 26 0.04 -9.93 -2.16
CA ASN A 26 0.64 -11.07 -1.47
C ASN A 26 1.74 -11.69 -2.35
N LYS A 27 2.96 -11.80 -1.81
CA LYS A 27 4.10 -12.36 -2.55
C LYS A 27 3.98 -13.86 -2.80
N GLU A 28 3.33 -14.60 -1.89
CA GLU A 28 3.14 -16.04 -2.02
C GLU A 28 1.95 -16.39 -2.93
N ASN A 29 0.90 -15.57 -2.90
CA ASN A 29 -0.27 -15.70 -3.77
C ASN A 29 -0.62 -14.35 -4.43
N PRO A 30 0.01 -14.03 -5.58
CA PRO A 30 -0.18 -12.79 -6.33
C PRO A 30 -1.63 -12.39 -6.63
N ARG A 31 -2.58 -13.33 -6.60
CA ARG A 31 -4.00 -13.03 -6.82
C ARG A 31 -4.67 -12.41 -5.61
N GLU A 32 -4.13 -12.59 -4.41
CA GLU A 32 -4.65 -11.98 -3.21
C GLU A 32 -4.04 -10.60 -3.01
N VAL A 33 -4.90 -9.59 -2.99
CA VAL A 33 -4.50 -8.20 -2.74
C VAL A 33 -5.27 -7.63 -1.56
N LEU A 34 -4.63 -6.74 -0.81
CA LEU A 34 -5.22 -6.00 0.30
C LEU A 34 -5.29 -4.51 -0.07
N PRO A 35 -6.49 -3.98 -0.36
CA PRO A 35 -6.70 -2.56 -0.57
C PRO A 35 -6.85 -1.81 0.76
N ILE A 36 -6.14 -0.69 0.92
CA ILE A 36 -6.23 0.18 2.09
C ILE A 36 -6.42 1.63 1.63
N TRP A 37 -7.51 2.27 2.04
CA TRP A 37 -7.71 3.70 1.83
C TRP A 37 -6.73 4.50 2.66
N ILE A 38 -6.08 5.47 2.02
CA ILE A 38 -5.10 6.35 2.66
C ILE A 38 -5.37 7.80 2.27
N GLY A 39 -4.68 8.75 2.90
CA GLY A 39 -4.76 10.15 2.53
C GLY A 39 -3.92 10.48 1.29
N HIS A 40 -4.30 11.57 0.62
CA HIS A 40 -3.57 12.11 -0.54
C HIS A 40 -2.09 12.40 -0.25
N PRO A 41 -1.72 13.04 0.89
CA PRO A 41 -0.31 13.29 1.20
C PRO A 41 0.49 11.99 1.32
N GLU A 42 -0.06 10.97 1.98
CA GLU A 42 0.63 9.70 2.16
C GLU A 42 0.75 8.90 0.86
N ALA A 43 -0.30 8.92 0.03
CA ALA A 43 -0.29 8.32 -1.30
C ALA A 43 0.76 8.96 -2.21
N SER A 44 0.87 10.29 -2.17
CA SER A 44 1.90 11.04 -2.90
C SER A 44 3.30 10.62 -2.45
N GLY A 45 3.51 10.44 -1.14
CA GLY A 45 4.77 9.97 -0.58
C GLY A 45 5.17 8.56 -1.06
N ILE A 46 4.21 7.65 -1.21
CA ILE A 46 4.43 6.29 -1.75
C ILE A 46 4.77 6.37 -3.24
N MET A 47 3.95 7.12 -3.99
CA MET A 47 4.10 7.28 -5.44
C MET A 47 5.48 7.81 -5.83
N MET A 48 6.02 8.79 -5.10
CA MET A 48 7.36 9.30 -5.32
C MET A 48 8.43 8.19 -5.30
N VAL A 49 8.35 7.30 -4.29
CA VAL A 49 9.33 6.22 -4.13
C VAL A 49 9.14 5.15 -5.21
N LEU A 50 7.90 4.77 -5.52
CA LEU A 50 7.61 3.79 -6.58
C LEU A 50 8.09 4.25 -7.97
N ASN A 51 8.11 5.56 -8.22
CA ASN A 51 8.57 6.15 -9.48
C ASN A 51 10.05 6.55 -9.45
N GLY A 52 10.78 6.29 -8.35
CA GLY A 52 12.20 6.63 -8.22
C GLY A 52 12.49 8.12 -8.30
N VAL A 53 11.59 8.96 -7.76
CA VAL A 53 11.75 10.42 -7.77
C VAL A 53 12.63 10.86 -6.60
N ASP A 54 13.80 11.40 -6.90
CA ASP A 54 14.73 11.95 -5.91
C ASP A 54 14.59 13.48 -5.78
N PHE A 55 14.48 13.96 -4.54
CA PHE A 55 14.42 15.39 -4.23
C PHE A 55 15.74 15.93 -3.69
N ILE A 56 16.08 17.18 -4.05
CA ILE A 56 17.29 17.87 -3.57
C ILE A 56 17.28 18.07 -2.04
N ARG A 57 16.09 18.15 -1.45
CA ARG A 57 15.90 18.27 0.00
C ARG A 57 15.04 17.10 0.50
N PRO A 58 15.38 16.50 1.65
CA PRO A 58 14.62 15.40 2.19
C PRO A 58 13.20 15.85 2.57
N LEU A 59 12.21 15.05 2.21
CA LEU A 59 10.83 15.22 2.65
C LEU A 59 10.60 14.53 3.99
N THR A 60 9.38 14.53 4.50
CA THR A 60 9.04 14.04 5.85
C THR A 60 9.52 12.61 6.10
N TYR A 61 9.25 11.68 5.18
CA TYR A 61 9.64 10.28 5.36
C TYR A 61 11.15 10.06 5.16
N ASP A 62 11.81 10.87 4.33
CA ASP A 62 13.26 10.84 4.19
C ASP A 62 13.94 11.38 5.46
N LEU A 63 13.37 12.43 6.06
CA LEU A 63 13.81 12.96 7.35
C LEU A 63 13.71 11.89 8.45
N ILE A 64 12.61 11.14 8.51
CA ILE A 64 12.44 10.05 9.48
C ILE A 64 13.47 8.94 9.23
N LYS A 65 13.63 8.47 7.99
CA LYS A 65 14.68 7.50 7.63
C LYS A 65 16.06 7.97 8.07
N ASN A 66 16.46 9.18 7.67
CA ASN A 66 17.77 9.74 7.98
C ASN A 66 17.97 9.87 9.50
N THR A 67 16.91 10.20 10.24
CA THR A 67 16.96 10.28 11.70
C THR A 67 17.23 8.90 12.31
N LEU A 68 16.51 7.86 11.87
CA LEU A 68 16.72 6.48 12.35
C LEU A 68 18.13 5.98 12.02
N GLU A 69 18.59 6.19 10.78
CA GLU A 69 19.95 5.83 10.35
C GLU A 69 21.03 6.55 11.18
N THR A 70 20.84 7.84 11.45
CA THR A 70 21.76 8.63 12.28
C THR A 70 21.85 8.11 13.71
N LEU A 71 20.74 7.58 14.24
CA LEU A 71 20.68 6.97 15.57
C LEU A 71 21.15 5.50 15.58
N GLY A 72 21.54 4.95 14.43
CA GLY A 72 21.92 3.54 14.29
C GLY A 72 20.75 2.57 14.44
N VAL A 73 19.51 3.05 14.28
CA VAL A 73 18.30 2.25 14.37
C VAL A 73 17.94 1.67 13.00
N VAL A 74 17.66 0.37 12.95
CA VAL A 74 17.26 -0.32 11.73
C VAL A 74 15.76 -0.61 11.77
N VAL A 75 15.03 -0.29 10.69
CA VAL A 75 13.66 -0.77 10.51
C VAL A 75 13.73 -2.23 10.07
N GLU A 76 13.39 -3.16 10.96
CA GLU A 76 13.48 -4.59 10.65
C GLU A 76 12.38 -5.05 9.70
N LYS A 77 11.17 -4.58 9.97
CA LYS A 77 9.96 -4.87 9.22
C LYS A 77 8.89 -3.88 9.60
N VAL A 78 7.87 -3.80 8.76
CA VAL A 78 6.59 -3.22 9.15
C VAL A 78 5.51 -4.28 9.03
N GLU A 79 4.49 -4.20 9.86
CA GLU A 79 3.38 -5.13 9.85
C GLU A 79 2.07 -4.38 9.95
N ILE A 80 1.15 -4.64 9.04
CA ILE A 80 -0.24 -4.24 9.20
C ILE A 80 -0.84 -5.26 10.16
N SER A 81 -0.87 -4.88 11.42
CA SER A 81 -0.97 -5.77 12.57
C SER A 81 -2.41 -6.01 13.01
N ASP A 82 -3.33 -5.09 12.70
CA ASP A 82 -4.72 -5.25 13.11
C ASP A 82 -5.72 -4.49 12.24
N ILE A 83 -6.99 -4.87 12.35
CA ILE A 83 -8.13 -4.13 11.80
C ILE A 83 -9.27 -4.11 12.82
N ARG A 84 -9.76 -2.92 13.16
CA ARG A 84 -10.87 -2.74 14.11
C ARG A 84 -11.85 -1.75 13.53
N GLU A 85 -13.10 -2.17 13.38
CA GLU A 85 -14.18 -1.30 12.87
C GLU A 85 -13.79 -0.62 11.53
N GLY A 86 -13.11 -1.36 10.64
CA GLY A 86 -12.63 -0.85 9.34
C GLY A 86 -11.37 0.03 9.41
N THR A 87 -10.84 0.29 10.60
CA THR A 87 -9.58 1.03 10.80
C THR A 87 -8.41 0.07 10.91
N TYR A 88 -7.46 0.18 9.98
CA TYR A 88 -6.23 -0.60 9.99
C TYR A 88 -5.18 0.00 10.92
N TYR A 89 -4.47 -0.87 11.62
CA TYR A 89 -3.34 -0.55 12.48
C TYR A 89 -2.07 -1.17 11.90
N ALA A 90 -0.95 -0.50 12.11
CA ALA A 90 0.36 -1.03 11.74
C ALA A 90 1.37 -0.85 12.86
N THR A 91 2.39 -1.67 12.84
CA THR A 91 3.50 -1.65 13.77
C THR A 91 4.80 -1.60 12.99
N ILE A 92 5.65 -0.62 13.32
CA ILE A 92 7.02 -0.53 12.81
C ILE A 92 7.93 -1.17 13.86
N TYR A 93 8.69 -2.19 13.45
CA TYR A 93 9.63 -2.88 14.32
C TYR A 93 11.03 -2.30 14.10
N LEU A 94 11.59 -1.72 15.16
CA LEU A 94 12.85 -1.00 15.15
C LEU A 94 13.90 -1.75 15.96
N ARG A 95 15.00 -2.16 15.34
CA ARG A 95 16.16 -2.71 16.04
C ARG A 95 17.07 -1.57 16.48
N THR A 96 17.31 -1.45 17.79
CA THR A 96 18.26 -0.48 18.34
C THR A 96 19.71 -0.95 18.14
N PRO A 97 20.70 -0.05 18.29
CA PRO A 97 22.12 -0.44 18.25
C PRO A 97 22.51 -1.53 19.25
N GLU A 98 21.80 -1.63 20.38
CA GLU A 98 21.98 -2.65 21.42
C GLU A 98 21.35 -4.01 21.04
N GLY A 99 20.66 -4.09 19.90
CA GLY A 99 20.01 -5.29 19.39
C GLY A 99 18.60 -5.53 19.94
N GLU A 100 18.05 -4.60 20.73
CA GLU A 100 16.68 -4.69 21.21
C GLU A 100 15.70 -4.34 20.09
N VAL A 101 14.58 -5.07 19.99
CA VAL A 101 13.49 -4.73 19.07
C VAL A 101 12.42 -3.94 19.82
N LYS A 102 12.18 -2.71 19.36
CA LYS A 102 11.11 -1.83 19.83
C LYS A 102 9.98 -1.80 18.81
N GLU A 103 8.76 -1.69 19.32
CA GLU A 103 7.55 -1.58 18.51
C GLU A 103 7.03 -0.14 18.56
N VAL A 104 6.69 0.40 17.39
CA VAL A 104 6.09 1.73 17.26
C VAL A 104 4.74 1.58 16.58
N ASP A 105 3.69 2.03 17.27
CA ASP A 105 2.35 2.15 16.69
C ASP A 105 2.35 3.15 15.53
N SER A 106 1.69 2.78 14.43
CA SER A 106 1.70 3.55 13.19
C SER A 106 0.41 3.33 12.41
N ARG A 107 0.03 4.33 11.61
CA ARG A 107 -0.91 4.11 10.51
C ARG A 107 -0.23 3.25 9.44
N PRO A 108 -0.97 2.40 8.69
CA PRO A 108 -0.41 1.64 7.58
C PRO A 108 0.30 2.52 6.54
N SER A 109 -0.28 3.67 6.21
CA SER A 109 0.25 4.60 5.21
C SER A 109 1.65 5.11 5.54
N ASP A 110 1.92 5.40 6.82
CA ASP A 110 3.23 5.86 7.28
C ASP A 110 4.23 4.70 7.35
N ALA A 111 3.79 3.54 7.86
CA ALA A 111 4.62 2.34 7.94
C ALA A 111 5.09 1.88 6.55
N ILE A 112 4.19 1.88 5.56
CA ILE A 112 4.52 1.57 4.17
C ILE A 112 5.51 2.58 3.59
N ASN A 113 5.30 3.88 3.81
CA ASN A 113 6.23 4.92 3.35
C ASN A 113 7.65 4.75 3.91
N ILE A 114 7.77 4.38 5.18
CA ILE A 114 9.06 4.11 5.84
C ILE A 114 9.68 2.82 5.31
N ALA A 115 8.90 1.75 5.16
CA ALA A 115 9.37 0.47 4.63
C ALA A 115 9.95 0.62 3.21
N LEU A 116 9.25 1.33 2.32
CA LEU A 116 9.73 1.57 0.95
C LEU A 116 11.07 2.33 0.91
N ARG A 117 11.30 3.29 1.82
CA ARG A 117 12.53 4.11 1.86
C ARG A 117 13.71 3.41 2.54
N THR A 118 13.41 2.53 3.48
CA THR A 118 14.41 1.74 4.23
C THR A 118 14.69 0.39 3.58
N GLY A 119 13.86 -0.05 2.64
CA GLY A 119 13.90 -1.38 2.05
C GLY A 119 13.42 -2.48 3.00
N ALA A 120 12.78 -2.13 4.12
CA ALA A 120 12.28 -3.09 5.09
C ALA A 120 11.09 -3.89 4.50
N PRO A 121 10.99 -5.21 4.78
CA PRO A 121 9.87 -6.01 4.34
C PRO A 121 8.55 -5.56 4.99
N ILE A 122 7.46 -5.66 4.22
CA ILE A 122 6.10 -5.34 4.65
C ILE A 122 5.35 -6.65 4.88
N PHE A 123 4.73 -6.78 6.05
CA PHE A 123 3.91 -7.93 6.42
C PHE A 123 2.46 -7.53 6.70
N VAL A 124 1.56 -8.49 6.55
CA VAL A 124 0.15 -8.38 6.94
C VAL A 124 -0.18 -9.53 7.87
N ALA A 125 -0.77 -9.21 9.03
CA ALA A 125 -1.22 -10.22 9.96
C ALA A 125 -2.32 -11.10 9.33
N PRO A 126 -2.35 -12.42 9.59
CA PRO A 126 -3.25 -13.31 8.85
C PRO A 126 -4.73 -12.96 8.96
N HIS A 127 -5.18 -12.55 10.15
CA HIS A 127 -6.56 -12.15 10.37
C HIS A 127 -6.94 -10.87 9.61
N VAL A 128 -5.98 -9.95 9.40
CA VAL A 128 -6.20 -8.76 8.58
C VAL A 128 -6.36 -9.15 7.11
N MET A 129 -5.48 -10.01 6.61
CA MET A 129 -5.55 -10.52 5.24
C MET A 129 -6.88 -11.26 5.00
N ASP A 130 -7.25 -12.17 5.91
CA ASP A 130 -8.49 -12.96 5.77
C ASP A 130 -9.77 -12.10 5.87
N SER A 131 -9.72 -10.99 6.61
CA SER A 131 -10.88 -10.10 6.77
C SER A 131 -11.15 -9.22 5.55
N SER A 132 -10.12 -8.89 4.77
CA SER A 132 -10.22 -7.78 3.81
C SER A 132 -9.52 -8.00 2.47
N LYS A 133 -8.94 -9.18 2.22
CA LYS A 133 -8.38 -9.49 0.91
C LYS A 133 -9.44 -9.49 -0.19
N VAL A 134 -9.00 -9.10 -1.37
CA VAL A 134 -9.71 -9.21 -2.64
C VAL A 134 -8.91 -10.13 -3.54
N VAL A 135 -9.59 -10.96 -4.34
CA VAL A 135 -8.95 -11.86 -5.30
C VAL A 135 -9.04 -11.23 -6.69
N VAL A 136 -7.90 -10.89 -7.29
CA VAL A 136 -7.84 -10.35 -8.65
C VAL A 136 -7.71 -11.45 -9.69
N ASP A 137 -8.34 -11.26 -10.84
CA ASP A 137 -8.33 -12.24 -11.92
C ASP A 137 -7.16 -11.98 -12.89
N GLU A 138 -6.17 -12.88 -12.92
CA GLU A 138 -4.95 -12.74 -13.75
C GLU A 138 -5.17 -13.01 -15.26
N ALA A 139 -6.38 -13.37 -15.69
CA ALA A 139 -6.68 -13.79 -17.06
C ALA A 139 -6.59 -12.68 -18.13
N LEU A 140 -6.25 -11.43 -17.77
CA LEU A 140 -6.13 -10.30 -18.71
C LEU A 140 -4.68 -9.89 -19.04
N THR A 141 -3.73 -10.81 -18.90
CA THR A 141 -2.45 -10.71 -19.63
C THR A 141 -2.64 -11.26 -21.06
N VAL A 142 -2.92 -10.34 -21.99
CA VAL A 142 -3.05 -10.54 -23.45
C VAL A 142 -4.30 -11.30 -23.91
N GLN A 143 -5.43 -10.59 -23.95
CA GLN A 143 -6.37 -10.61 -25.09
C GLN A 143 -7.24 -9.36 -25.05
N LYS A 144 -7.26 -8.60 -26.16
CA LYS A 144 -8.17 -7.49 -26.37
C LYS A 144 -9.59 -8.06 -26.49
N GLU A 145 -10.36 -7.99 -25.42
CA GLU A 145 -11.81 -7.83 -25.55
C GLU A 145 -12.16 -6.44 -25.06
N GLU A 146 -12.79 -5.67 -25.95
CA GLU A 146 -13.38 -4.37 -25.67
C GLU A 146 -14.57 -4.56 -24.74
N THR A 147 -14.32 -4.67 -23.44
CA THR A 147 -15.34 -4.38 -22.44
C THR A 147 -15.15 -2.95 -21.99
N ASN A 148 -16.15 -2.11 -22.29
CA ASN A 148 -16.23 -0.74 -21.77
C ASN A 148 -15.83 -0.70 -20.29
N PRO A 149 -15.04 0.31 -19.85
CA PRO A 149 -14.80 0.49 -18.42
C PRO A 149 -16.17 0.61 -17.73
N ALA A 150 -16.41 -0.23 -16.73
CA ALA A 150 -17.63 -0.18 -15.93
C ALA A 150 -17.76 1.23 -15.34
N GLU A 151 -18.92 1.86 -15.54
CA GLU A 151 -19.20 3.21 -15.04
C GLU A 151 -19.02 3.27 -13.50
N PRO A 152 -18.52 4.39 -12.95
CA PRO A 152 -18.48 4.60 -11.51
C PRO A 152 -19.90 4.53 -10.90
N PRO A 153 -20.13 3.82 -9.78
CA PRO A 153 -21.46 3.75 -9.20
C PRO A 153 -21.84 5.05 -8.46
N SER A 154 -23.14 5.35 -8.46
CA SER A 154 -23.78 6.33 -7.57
C SER A 154 -24.76 5.62 -6.62
N GLY A 155 -24.81 6.00 -5.34
CA GLY A 155 -25.77 5.47 -4.36
C GLY A 155 -25.31 4.28 -3.50
N GLU A 156 -26.18 3.79 -2.60
CA GLU A 156 -25.91 2.89 -1.44
C GLU A 156 -25.40 1.46 -1.74
N GLN A 157 -25.22 1.09 -3.01
CA GLN A 157 -24.57 -0.17 -3.43
C GLN A 157 -23.05 0.01 -3.60
N LYS A 158 -22.39 0.70 -2.66
CA LYS A 158 -20.99 1.18 -2.83
C LYS A 158 -19.97 0.07 -2.66
N ASP A 159 -20.09 -0.72 -1.59
CA ASP A 159 -19.03 -1.65 -1.19
C ASP A 159 -18.90 -2.86 -2.12
N GLU A 160 -20.01 -3.42 -2.62
CA GLU A 160 -19.98 -4.54 -3.57
C GLU A 160 -19.42 -4.13 -4.93
N ASN A 161 -19.81 -2.95 -5.42
CA ASN A 161 -19.32 -2.45 -6.70
C ASN A 161 -17.86 -2.04 -6.64
N LEU A 162 -17.41 -1.50 -5.49
CA LEU A 162 -16.01 -1.17 -5.26
C LEU A 162 -15.13 -2.41 -5.15
N LYS A 163 -15.60 -3.47 -4.48
CA LYS A 163 -14.93 -4.79 -4.49
C LYS A 163 -14.75 -5.31 -5.91
N LYS A 164 -15.83 -5.33 -6.71
CA LYS A 164 -15.77 -5.76 -8.12
C LYS A 164 -14.80 -4.90 -8.95
N TRP A 165 -14.71 -3.61 -8.68
CA TRP A 165 -13.73 -2.75 -9.34
C TRP A 165 -12.29 -3.14 -8.97
N ILE A 166 -12.02 -3.40 -7.68
CA ILE A 166 -10.70 -3.86 -7.20
C ILE A 166 -10.33 -5.22 -7.81
N GLU A 167 -11.28 -6.15 -7.92
CA GLU A 167 -11.08 -7.48 -8.53
C GLU A 167 -10.61 -7.40 -10.00
N ASN A 168 -10.98 -6.33 -10.70
CA ASN A 168 -10.66 -6.10 -12.11
C ASN A 168 -9.50 -5.12 -12.33
N LEU A 169 -8.78 -4.72 -11.26
CA LEU A 169 -7.65 -3.80 -11.37
C LEU A 169 -6.55 -4.34 -12.29
N LYS A 170 -6.12 -3.50 -13.22
CA LYS A 170 -5.02 -3.75 -14.13
C LYS A 170 -3.85 -2.82 -13.81
N PRO A 171 -2.62 -3.16 -14.24
CA PRO A 171 -1.45 -2.29 -14.06
C PRO A 171 -1.64 -0.87 -14.61
N GLU A 172 -2.52 -0.68 -15.61
CA GLU A 172 -2.82 0.64 -16.19
C GLU A 172 -3.68 1.53 -15.30
N ASP A 173 -4.43 0.96 -14.35
CA ASP A 173 -5.33 1.70 -13.45
C ASP A 173 -4.59 2.40 -12.31
N PHE A 174 -3.33 2.04 -12.08
CA PHE A 174 -2.50 2.70 -11.07
C PHE A 174 -2.07 4.07 -11.53
N GLN A 175 -2.10 5.03 -10.60
CA GLN A 175 -1.56 6.35 -10.85
C GLN A 175 -0.10 6.23 -11.30
N LYS A 176 0.28 7.06 -12.27
CA LYS A 176 1.67 7.26 -12.69
C LYS A 176 2.06 8.67 -12.27
N PHE A 177 3.19 8.81 -11.59
CA PHE A 177 3.68 10.13 -11.21
C PHE A 177 4.37 10.78 -12.42
N GLY A 178 3.99 12.02 -12.77
CA GLY A 178 4.78 12.87 -13.66
C GLY A 178 4.88 12.45 -15.14
N LYS A 179 3.75 12.19 -15.82
CA LYS A 179 3.66 12.43 -17.28
C LYS A 179 2.52 13.37 -17.60
N GLU A 180 2.65 14.63 -17.18
CA GLU A 180 2.12 15.70 -18.02
C GLU A 180 3.17 15.98 -19.08
N GLU A 181 2.89 15.58 -20.31
CA GLU A 181 3.56 16.17 -21.48
C GLU A 181 3.17 17.65 -21.52
N ASN A 182 4.16 18.52 -21.42
CA ASN A 182 4.30 19.75 -22.21
C ASN A 182 5.75 20.22 -22.20
#